data_AF-A0A653I7V8-F1
#
_entry.id   AF-A0A653I7V8-F1
#
_cell.length_a   1.000
_cell.length_b   1.000
_cell.length_c   1.000
_cell.angle_alpha   90.00
_cell.angle_beta   90.00
_cell.angle_gamma   90.00
#
_symmetry.space_group_name_H-M   'P 1'
#
loop_
_entity.id
_entity.type
_entity.pdbx_description
1 polymer ?
#
loop_
_entity_poly.entity_id
_entity_poly.type
_entity_poly.pdbx_seq_one_letter_code
_entity_poly.pdbx_strand_id
1 'polypeptide(L)'
;MKVSLRIGLTLLLLVALCLPALPAQAASYQVVVTSTIGANVRTKPSTSSSATITRRAPYKAKFTAVSYSNGWYKIKDGSAYRYLSNQVAKKVTASSTKTYKIIVYSKYGANVRTSPSTASSKNIKRLATYNSKFNAVSYSNGWYKVKGKVNYYYVSSQVAKKVTTSAPATSSNYPVASMRYFKLGSSSYELSKASTTRRYPASTTKLLTALVAYDAAAKKGTLDQTFTLTYSMLAVPAGSSTAGFRSGDKVTLRQLLNGMLIRSGNDAAKAIAIRTAGSESKFVSLMNSRAKTIGMASSHFMNPHGFYHASHYTTAADMQKLANTYAKYHYLMDVSGRKSYKTTVKGPYARTLTWYHTNTSLPNESRVYASKTGYTPESAYTRVFFIKKGSTRYGLVTLKGTLPQTETTLRAVLNR
;
A
#
# COMPACT_ATOMS: atom_id res chain seq x y z
N MET A 1 -14.39 -66.63 -59.86
CA MET A 1 -15.05 -65.46 -60.47
C MET A 1 -14.36 -64.20 -59.98
N LYS A 2 -13.85 -63.37 -60.92
CA LYS A 2 -13.73 -61.89 -60.90
C LYS A 2 -13.02 -61.22 -59.70
N VAL A 3 -12.12 -60.24 -59.81
CA VAL A 3 -11.63 -59.36 -60.88
C VAL A 3 -10.37 -58.67 -60.31
N SER A 4 -9.36 -58.42 -61.15
CA SER A 4 -8.19 -57.58 -60.86
C SER A 4 -8.55 -56.11 -60.72
N LEU A 5 -7.85 -55.34 -59.88
CA LEU A 5 -7.52 -53.95 -60.20
C LEU A 5 -6.28 -53.45 -59.44
N ARG A 6 -5.26 -53.02 -60.21
CA ARG A 6 -4.07 -52.30 -59.76
C ARG A 6 -4.41 -50.83 -59.56
N ILE A 7 -3.86 -50.19 -58.51
CA ILE A 7 -3.64 -48.74 -58.50
C ILE A 7 -2.25 -48.48 -57.89
N GLY A 8 -1.39 -47.82 -58.67
CA GLY A 8 -0.01 -47.51 -58.32
C GLY A 8 0.11 -46.39 -57.31
N LEU A 9 1.12 -46.49 -56.45
CA LEU A 9 1.48 -45.46 -55.49
C LEU A 9 2.70 -44.70 -56.01
N THR A 10 2.49 -43.46 -56.45
CA THR A 10 3.53 -42.55 -56.95
C THR A 10 4.38 -42.04 -55.79
N LEU A 11 5.67 -42.32 -55.82
CA LEU A 11 6.66 -41.87 -54.84
C LEU A 11 7.04 -40.41 -55.14
N LEU A 12 6.64 -39.46 -54.28
CA LEU A 12 7.08 -38.05 -54.35
C LEU A 12 8.31 -37.88 -53.44
N LEU A 13 9.50 -37.84 -54.04
CA LEU A 13 10.77 -37.61 -53.36
C LEU A 13 10.97 -36.09 -53.16
N LEU A 14 10.82 -35.59 -51.92
CA LEU A 14 11.12 -34.20 -51.59
C LEU A 14 12.63 -34.07 -51.26
N VAL A 15 13.43 -33.58 -52.21
CA VAL A 15 14.83 -33.24 -51.98
C VAL A 15 14.92 -31.89 -51.28
N ALA A 16 15.22 -31.90 -49.98
CA ALA A 16 15.54 -30.69 -49.23
C ALA A 16 17.01 -30.29 -49.49
N LEU A 17 17.21 -29.31 -50.37
CA LEU A 17 18.50 -28.64 -50.56
C LEU A 17 18.86 -27.85 -49.29
N CYS A 18 19.86 -28.35 -48.56
CA CYS A 18 20.43 -27.66 -47.41
C CYS A 18 21.41 -26.57 -47.89
N LEU A 19 20.94 -25.33 -47.99
CA LEU A 19 21.81 -24.16 -48.20
C LEU A 19 22.45 -23.75 -46.87
N PRO A 20 23.77 -23.48 -46.81
CA PRO A 20 24.41 -22.96 -45.60
C PRO A 20 23.92 -21.53 -45.32
N ALA A 21 23.52 -21.28 -44.07
CA ALA A 21 23.11 -19.95 -43.62
C ALA A 21 24.27 -18.95 -43.75
N LEU A 22 24.05 -17.86 -44.48
CA LEU A 22 24.94 -16.70 -44.49
C LEU A 22 25.10 -16.15 -43.06
N PRO A 23 26.32 -15.83 -42.60
CA PRO A 23 26.52 -15.28 -41.26
C PRO A 23 25.84 -13.92 -41.15
N ALA A 24 24.98 -13.77 -40.15
CA ALA A 24 24.28 -12.52 -39.85
C ALA A 24 25.30 -11.38 -39.64
N GLN A 25 25.20 -10.33 -40.47
CA GLN A 25 26.03 -9.14 -40.30
C GLN A 25 25.63 -8.42 -39.00
N ALA A 26 26.50 -8.44 -37.99
CA ALA A 26 26.25 -7.79 -36.71
C ALA A 26 26.00 -6.29 -36.92
N ALA A 27 24.83 -5.79 -36.49
CA ALA A 27 24.47 -4.39 -36.61
C ALA A 27 25.49 -3.49 -35.87
N SER A 28 26.05 -2.49 -36.57
CA SER A 28 26.96 -1.51 -35.96
C SER A 28 26.27 -0.65 -34.91
N TYR A 29 27.00 -0.20 -33.89
CA TYR A 29 26.46 0.64 -32.80
C TYR A 29 27.48 1.66 -32.29
N GLN A 30 27.01 2.73 -31.64
CA GLN A 30 27.88 3.77 -31.10
C GLN A 30 28.54 3.35 -29.78
N VAL A 31 29.79 3.76 -29.58
CA VAL A 31 30.58 3.61 -28.36
C VAL A 31 31.14 4.98 -27.97
N VAL A 32 31.17 5.29 -26.69
CA VAL A 32 31.70 6.55 -26.15
C VAL A 32 32.82 6.29 -25.15
N VAL A 33 33.89 7.08 -25.21
CA VAL A 33 34.97 7.07 -24.23
C VAL A 33 34.46 7.63 -22.90
N THR A 34 34.49 6.81 -21.85
CA THR A 34 34.00 7.16 -20.51
C THR A 34 35.10 7.53 -19.52
N SER A 35 36.35 7.19 -19.83
CA SER A 35 37.51 7.60 -19.04
C SER A 35 37.77 9.11 -19.15
N THR A 36 37.87 9.81 -18.02
CA THR A 36 38.15 11.26 -17.96
C THR A 36 39.54 11.62 -18.46
N ILE A 37 40.48 10.67 -18.40
CA ILE A 37 41.84 10.80 -18.94
C ILE A 37 41.97 10.32 -20.41
N GLY A 38 40.84 10.09 -21.09
CA GLY A 38 40.79 9.58 -22.47
C GLY A 38 41.06 8.07 -22.59
N ALA A 39 41.18 7.59 -23.83
CA ALA A 39 41.37 6.18 -24.16
C ALA A 39 42.38 5.96 -25.28
N ASN A 40 43.21 4.92 -25.17
CA ASN A 40 44.13 4.52 -26.23
C ASN A 40 43.36 3.78 -27.35
N VAL A 41 43.43 4.32 -28.57
CA VAL A 41 42.95 3.64 -29.79
C VAL A 41 44.07 2.77 -30.32
N ARG A 42 43.79 1.50 -30.61
CA ARG A 42 44.83 0.50 -30.91
C ARG A 42 44.67 -0.22 -32.24
N THR A 43 45.77 -0.70 -32.81
CA THR A 43 45.82 -1.55 -34.01
C THR A 43 45.25 -2.96 -33.77
N LYS A 44 45.37 -3.49 -32.55
CA LYS A 44 44.89 -4.83 -32.15
C LYS A 44 44.34 -4.85 -30.72
N PRO A 45 43.48 -5.82 -30.35
CA PRO A 45 42.86 -5.91 -29.02
C PRO A 45 43.84 -6.44 -27.97
N SER A 46 44.82 -5.64 -27.57
CA SER A 46 45.86 -6.01 -26.60
C SER A 46 46.27 -4.83 -25.72
N THR A 47 46.53 -5.11 -24.44
CA THR A 47 47.09 -4.15 -23.47
C THR A 47 48.62 -4.27 -23.33
N SER A 48 49.23 -5.30 -23.93
CA SER A 48 50.59 -5.77 -23.61
C SER A 48 51.72 -4.96 -24.25
N SER A 49 51.43 -3.96 -25.10
CA SER A 49 52.46 -3.14 -25.74
C SER A 49 51.96 -1.75 -26.11
N SER A 50 52.78 -0.73 -25.86
CA SER A 50 52.55 0.66 -26.29
C SER A 50 52.63 0.85 -27.81
N ALA A 51 53.38 0.00 -28.52
CA ALA A 51 53.54 0.05 -29.98
C ALA A 51 52.24 -0.19 -30.76
N THR A 52 51.20 -0.67 -30.10
CA THR A 52 49.87 -0.86 -30.71
C THR A 52 48.99 0.38 -30.65
N ILE A 53 49.38 1.41 -29.90
CA ILE A 53 48.59 2.63 -29.70
C ILE A 53 48.82 3.54 -30.91
N THR A 54 47.76 3.88 -31.64
CA THR A 54 47.85 4.82 -32.77
C THR A 54 47.65 6.26 -32.35
N ARG A 55 46.71 6.49 -31.41
CA ARG A 55 46.40 7.81 -30.86
C ARG A 55 45.59 7.67 -29.57
N ARG A 56 45.48 8.78 -28.84
CA ARG A 56 44.60 8.89 -27.67
C ARG A 56 43.30 9.60 -28.06
N ALA A 57 42.17 8.98 -27.78
CA ALA A 57 40.85 9.58 -27.94
C ALA A 57 40.46 10.34 -26.66
N PRO A 58 39.93 11.57 -26.77
CA PRO A 58 39.54 12.36 -25.59
C PRO A 58 38.29 11.80 -24.90
N TYR A 59 38.06 12.21 -23.65
CA TYR A 59 36.83 11.91 -22.92
C TYR A 59 35.60 12.35 -23.74
N LYS A 60 34.56 11.51 -23.77
CA LYS A 60 33.34 11.65 -24.58
C LYS A 60 33.51 11.55 -26.10
N ALA A 61 34.70 11.20 -26.61
CA ALA A 61 34.84 10.83 -28.03
C ALA A 61 33.93 9.65 -28.38
N LYS A 62 33.30 9.69 -29.56
CA LYS A 62 32.35 8.69 -30.03
C LYS A 62 32.88 7.95 -31.25
N PHE A 63 32.59 6.65 -31.32
CA PHE A 63 33.03 5.77 -32.39
C PHE A 63 31.91 4.83 -32.81
N THR A 64 31.87 4.48 -34.10
CA THR A 64 31.02 3.40 -34.60
C THR A 64 31.74 2.07 -34.39
N ALA A 65 31.21 1.21 -33.52
CA ALA A 65 31.66 -0.15 -33.33
C ALA A 65 30.91 -1.12 -34.25
N VAL A 66 31.65 -2.03 -34.87
CA VAL A 66 31.10 -3.06 -35.78
C VAL A 66 31.05 -4.45 -35.14
N SER A 67 31.81 -4.66 -34.06
CA SER A 67 31.75 -5.89 -33.26
C SER A 67 32.33 -5.66 -31.87
N TYR A 68 32.02 -6.60 -30.97
CA TYR A 68 32.61 -6.68 -29.64
C TYR A 68 32.95 -8.11 -29.31
N SER A 69 34.18 -8.34 -28.86
CA SER A 69 34.66 -9.64 -28.42
C SER A 69 35.77 -9.45 -27.40
N ASN A 70 35.80 -10.32 -26.38
CA ASN A 70 36.87 -10.41 -25.39
C ASN A 70 37.26 -9.08 -24.73
N GLY A 71 36.29 -8.21 -24.43
CA GLY A 71 36.55 -6.93 -23.78
C GLY A 71 36.89 -5.78 -24.74
N TRP A 72 36.89 -6.00 -26.06
CA TRP A 72 37.29 -4.99 -27.04
C TRP A 72 36.18 -4.66 -28.03
N TYR A 73 35.98 -3.37 -28.27
CA TYR A 73 35.18 -2.88 -29.38
C TYR A 73 36.06 -2.75 -30.61
N LYS A 74 35.68 -3.41 -31.72
CA LYS A 74 36.23 -3.12 -33.04
C LYS A 74 35.50 -1.92 -33.62
N ILE A 75 36.21 -0.80 -33.75
CA ILE A 75 35.66 0.50 -34.16
C ILE A 75 36.14 0.90 -35.54
N LYS A 76 35.32 1.67 -36.26
CA LYS A 76 35.73 2.37 -37.48
C LYS A 76 36.41 3.69 -37.08
N ASP A 77 37.67 3.85 -37.45
CA ASP A 77 38.48 5.06 -37.21
C ASP A 77 39.07 5.52 -38.55
N GLY A 78 38.35 6.42 -39.24
CA GLY A 78 38.62 6.77 -40.63
C GLY A 78 38.36 5.59 -41.59
N SER A 79 39.35 5.26 -42.41
CA SER A 79 39.33 4.10 -43.33
C SER A 79 39.76 2.78 -42.67
N ALA A 80 40.30 2.83 -41.44
CA ALA A 80 40.84 1.66 -40.74
C ALA A 80 39.91 1.15 -39.64
N TYR A 81 40.04 -0.14 -39.32
CA TYR A 81 39.48 -0.72 -38.10
C TYR A 81 40.48 -0.70 -36.97
N ARG A 82 40.06 -0.20 -35.81
CA ARG A 82 40.86 -0.09 -34.59
C ARG A 82 40.13 -0.69 -33.40
N TYR A 83 40.80 -0.76 -32.27
CA TYR A 83 40.26 -1.37 -31.06
C TYR A 83 40.27 -0.41 -29.88
N LEU A 84 39.16 -0.41 -29.14
CA LEU A 84 38.99 0.30 -27.87
C LEU A 84 38.61 -0.69 -26.77
N SER A 85 39.26 -0.58 -25.61
CA SER A 85 38.95 -1.43 -24.46
C SER A 85 37.63 -1.01 -23.78
N ASN A 86 36.86 -1.99 -23.34
CA ASN A 86 35.64 -1.77 -22.55
C ASN A 86 35.87 -1.22 -21.15
N GLN A 87 37.12 -1.20 -20.67
CA GLN A 87 37.48 -0.58 -19.41
C GLN A 87 37.40 0.96 -19.50
N VAL A 88 37.59 1.52 -20.69
CA VAL A 88 37.67 2.99 -20.91
C VAL A 88 36.60 3.53 -21.84
N ALA A 89 35.81 2.66 -22.45
CA ALA A 89 34.72 3.03 -23.35
C ALA A 89 33.48 2.14 -23.12
N LYS A 90 32.30 2.68 -23.41
CA LYS A 90 31.03 1.97 -23.25
C LYS A 90 30.12 2.15 -24.46
N LYS A 91 29.35 1.12 -24.81
CA LYS A 91 28.28 1.22 -25.82
C LYS A 91 27.32 2.35 -25.45
N VAL A 92 27.09 3.27 -26.38
CA VAL A 92 26.08 4.31 -26.27
C VAL A 92 24.73 3.62 -26.39
N THR A 93 24.06 3.49 -25.25
CA THR A 93 22.65 3.14 -25.21
C THR A 93 21.86 4.43 -25.40
N ALA A 94 20.80 4.42 -26.20
CA ALA A 94 19.96 5.60 -26.39
C ALA A 94 19.58 6.17 -25.01
N SER A 95 19.97 7.42 -24.75
CA SER A 95 19.59 8.10 -23.52
C SER A 95 18.11 8.42 -23.61
N SER A 96 17.27 7.48 -23.15
CA SER A 96 15.88 7.80 -22.86
C SER A 96 15.91 8.90 -21.81
N THR A 97 15.63 10.15 -22.20
CA THR A 97 15.37 11.19 -21.21
C THR A 97 14.19 10.69 -20.40
N LYS A 98 14.43 10.20 -19.17
CA LYS A 98 13.38 9.64 -18.32
C LYS A 98 12.42 10.78 -17.97
N THR A 99 11.38 10.93 -18.78
CA THR A 99 10.30 11.84 -18.47
C THR A 99 9.56 11.27 -17.27
N TYR A 100 9.23 12.11 -16.30
CA TYR A 100 8.39 11.74 -15.18
C TYR A 100 7.19 12.67 -15.12
N LYS A 101 6.08 12.15 -14.62
CA LYS A 101 4.86 12.95 -14.50
C LYS A 101 5.00 13.90 -13.32
N ILE A 102 4.50 15.12 -13.45
CA ILE A 102 4.21 16.03 -12.33
C ILE A 102 2.73 16.37 -12.34
N ILE A 103 2.16 16.69 -11.19
CA ILE A 103 0.76 17.09 -11.03
C ILE A 103 0.66 18.42 -10.27
N VAL A 104 -0.20 19.31 -10.73
CA VAL A 104 -0.56 20.56 -10.05
C VAL A 104 -1.48 20.24 -8.88
N TYR A 105 -1.04 20.54 -7.66
CA TYR A 105 -1.80 20.27 -6.43
C TYR A 105 -2.42 21.52 -5.81
N SER A 106 -2.04 22.71 -6.26
CA SER A 106 -2.66 23.96 -5.84
C SER A 106 -4.10 24.05 -6.36
N LYS A 107 -5.06 24.34 -5.46
CA LYS A 107 -6.47 24.59 -5.84
C LYS A 107 -6.64 25.83 -6.72
N TYR A 108 -5.67 26.75 -6.70
CA TYR A 108 -5.63 27.96 -7.52
C TYR A 108 -4.91 27.76 -8.86
N GLY A 109 -4.46 26.52 -9.16
CA GLY A 109 -3.73 26.20 -10.38
C GLY A 109 -2.24 26.54 -10.32
N ALA A 110 -1.58 26.49 -11.47
CA ALA A 110 -0.16 26.76 -11.64
C ALA A 110 0.12 27.54 -12.93
N ASN A 111 0.87 28.63 -12.81
CA ASN A 111 1.37 29.37 -13.98
C ASN A 111 2.38 28.52 -14.75
N VAL A 112 2.08 28.25 -16.02
CA VAL A 112 3.00 27.61 -16.97
C VAL A 112 3.80 28.70 -17.67
N ARG A 113 5.12 28.67 -17.50
CA ARG A 113 6.00 29.78 -17.89
C ARG A 113 7.01 29.41 -18.98
N THR A 114 7.47 30.38 -19.77
CA THR A 114 8.57 30.20 -20.74
C THR A 114 9.94 30.15 -20.11
N SER A 115 10.10 30.67 -18.90
CA SER A 115 11.35 30.64 -18.12
C SER A 115 11.09 30.29 -16.65
N PRO A 116 12.08 29.72 -15.93
CA PRO A 116 11.94 29.36 -14.52
C PRO A 116 12.09 30.59 -13.60
N SER A 117 11.20 31.57 -13.76
CA SER A 117 11.24 32.83 -13.01
C SER A 117 9.84 33.37 -12.71
N THR A 118 9.68 33.91 -11.51
CA THR A 118 8.48 34.64 -11.07
C THR A 118 8.55 36.14 -11.30
N ALA A 119 9.70 36.68 -11.74
CA ALA A 119 9.99 38.12 -11.79
C ALA A 119 9.15 38.91 -12.82
N SER A 120 8.52 38.24 -13.79
CA SER A 120 7.69 38.91 -14.80
C SER A 120 6.45 38.10 -15.17
N SER A 121 5.32 38.79 -15.33
CA SER A 121 4.06 38.24 -15.83
C SER A 121 4.12 37.91 -17.33
N LYS A 122 4.98 38.59 -18.12
CA LYS A 122 5.18 38.35 -19.56
C LYS A 122 5.63 36.91 -19.88
N ASN A 123 6.22 36.23 -18.90
CA ASN A 123 6.67 34.85 -19.02
C ASN A 123 5.54 33.82 -18.82
N ILE A 124 4.35 34.22 -18.39
CA ILE A 124 3.21 33.31 -18.19
C ILE A 124 2.53 33.06 -19.53
N LYS A 125 2.44 31.79 -19.95
CA LYS A 125 1.76 31.41 -21.20
C LYS A 125 0.34 30.94 -20.99
N ARG A 126 0.08 30.29 -19.86
CA ARG A 126 -1.26 29.91 -19.44
C ARG A 126 -1.29 29.56 -17.97
N LEU A 127 -2.49 29.61 -17.40
CA LEU A 127 -2.79 29.00 -16.11
C LEU A 127 -3.20 27.54 -16.33
N ALA A 128 -2.53 26.62 -15.66
CA ALA A 128 -2.94 25.23 -15.59
C ALA A 128 -3.83 25.01 -14.36
N THR A 129 -4.96 24.34 -14.54
CA THR A 129 -5.93 24.09 -13.48
C THR A 129 -5.44 23.02 -12.49
N TYR A 130 -6.09 22.95 -11.33
CA TYR A 130 -5.89 21.87 -10.35
C TYR A 130 -5.96 20.50 -11.03
N ASN A 131 -5.08 19.57 -10.63
CA ASN A 131 -4.90 18.24 -11.23
C ASN A 131 -4.34 18.20 -12.67
N SER A 132 -3.97 19.33 -13.27
CA SER A 132 -3.22 19.33 -14.53
C SER A 132 -1.93 18.52 -14.41
N LYS A 133 -1.66 17.66 -15.38
CA LYS A 133 -0.48 16.79 -15.42
C LYS A 133 0.49 17.22 -16.52
N PHE A 134 1.78 17.18 -16.23
CA PHE A 134 2.83 17.47 -17.21
C PHE A 134 3.87 16.37 -17.27
N ASN A 135 4.52 16.22 -18.43
CA ASN A 135 5.73 15.42 -18.58
C ASN A 135 6.94 16.29 -18.26
N ALA A 136 7.52 16.13 -17.07
CA ALA A 136 8.76 16.80 -16.70
C ALA A 136 9.97 16.02 -17.21
N VAL A 137 10.96 16.74 -17.73
CA VAL A 137 12.22 16.17 -18.24
C VAL A 137 13.40 16.43 -17.30
N SER A 138 13.30 17.46 -16.44
CA SER A 138 14.29 17.78 -15.42
C SER A 138 13.68 18.63 -14.31
N TYR A 139 14.38 18.67 -13.16
CA TYR A 139 14.07 19.52 -12.02
C TYR A 139 15.35 20.23 -11.59
N SER A 140 15.30 21.55 -11.40
CA SER A 140 16.41 22.35 -10.88
C SER A 140 15.88 23.63 -10.25
N ASN A 141 16.49 24.05 -9.14
CA ASN A 141 16.20 25.33 -8.45
C ASN A 141 14.72 25.59 -8.20
N GLY A 142 13.97 24.54 -7.80
CA GLY A 142 12.54 24.67 -7.52
C GLY A 142 11.61 24.65 -8.73
N TRP A 143 12.14 24.40 -9.95
CA TRP A 143 11.34 24.38 -11.19
C TRP A 143 11.40 23.03 -11.89
N TYR A 144 10.24 22.57 -12.35
CA TYR A 144 10.13 21.47 -13.29
C TYR A 144 10.18 22.00 -14.72
N LYS A 145 11.11 21.51 -15.54
CA LYS A 145 11.09 21.72 -16.98
C LYS A 145 10.15 20.70 -17.61
N VAL A 146 9.07 21.17 -18.24
CA VAL A 146 8.00 20.33 -18.78
C VAL A 146 7.91 20.41 -20.30
N LYS A 147 7.57 19.30 -20.94
CA LYS A 147 7.42 19.20 -22.39
C LYS A 147 6.05 19.73 -22.83
N GLY A 148 6.02 20.74 -23.70
CA GLY A 148 4.84 21.18 -24.45
C GLY A 148 4.74 20.49 -25.81
N LYS A 149 3.76 20.90 -26.64
CA LYS A 149 3.59 20.35 -28.00
C LYS A 149 4.78 20.70 -28.91
N VAL A 150 5.27 21.94 -28.80
CA VAL A 150 6.36 22.48 -29.63
C VAL A 150 7.55 22.91 -28.77
N ASN A 151 7.29 23.60 -27.64
CA ASN A 151 8.34 24.17 -26.77
C ASN A 151 8.37 23.52 -25.38
N TYR A 152 9.46 23.78 -24.64
CA TYR A 152 9.53 23.49 -23.21
C TYR A 152 9.00 24.66 -22.37
N TYR A 153 8.40 24.33 -21.24
CA TYR A 153 7.89 25.29 -20.27
C TYR A 153 8.39 24.95 -18.87
N TYR A 154 8.09 25.83 -17.91
CA TYR A 154 8.49 25.69 -16.52
C TYR A 154 7.27 25.81 -15.60
N VAL A 155 7.22 24.92 -14.63
CA VAL A 155 6.18 24.89 -13.58
C VAL A 155 6.87 24.86 -12.22
N SER A 156 6.45 25.73 -11.30
CA SER A 156 7.05 25.83 -9.97
C SER A 156 6.69 24.62 -9.09
N SER A 157 7.66 24.14 -8.32
CA SER A 157 7.46 23.07 -7.32
C SER A 157 6.66 23.49 -6.09
N GLN A 158 6.44 24.79 -5.90
CA GLN A 158 5.54 25.31 -4.86
C GLN A 158 4.06 25.01 -5.14
N VAL A 159 3.71 24.63 -6.38
CA VAL A 159 2.31 24.39 -6.79
C VAL A 159 2.13 23.08 -7.57
N ALA A 160 3.23 22.42 -7.92
CA ALA A 160 3.24 21.12 -8.56
C ALA A 160 4.21 20.16 -7.87
N LYS A 161 3.96 18.86 -7.97
CA LYS A 161 4.83 17.83 -7.41
C LYS A 161 5.05 16.69 -8.39
N LYS A 162 6.23 16.05 -8.32
CA LYS A 162 6.49 14.80 -9.02
C LYS A 162 5.43 13.77 -8.65
N VAL A 163 4.80 13.19 -9.66
CA VAL A 163 3.99 11.99 -9.53
C VAL A 163 4.99 10.87 -9.34
N THR A 164 5.13 10.41 -8.11
CA THR A 164 5.76 9.14 -7.81
C THR A 164 4.86 8.04 -8.35
N THR A 165 5.12 7.62 -9.59
CA THR A 165 4.72 6.28 -9.99
C THR A 165 5.57 5.34 -9.16
N SER A 166 4.98 4.76 -8.11
CA SER A 166 5.40 3.43 -7.69
C SER A 166 5.52 2.57 -8.95
N ALA A 167 6.59 1.77 -9.05
CA ALA A 167 6.84 0.83 -10.13
C ALA A 167 5.54 0.16 -10.62
N PRO A 168 5.43 -0.25 -11.91
CA PRO A 168 4.25 -0.97 -12.37
C PRO A 168 3.99 -2.14 -11.42
N ALA A 169 2.87 -2.03 -10.70
CA ALA A 169 2.54 -2.91 -9.60
C ALA A 169 2.12 -4.26 -10.18
N THR A 170 3.06 -5.15 -10.43
CA THR A 170 2.77 -6.58 -10.43
C THR A 170 2.65 -7.06 -8.98
N SER A 171 1.56 -6.63 -8.30
CA SER A 171 0.79 -7.39 -7.29
C SER A 171 -0.27 -6.53 -6.56
N SER A 172 -1.49 -6.57 -7.10
CA SER A 172 -2.79 -6.17 -6.52
C SER A 172 -3.02 -4.69 -6.18
N ASN A 173 -4.15 -4.16 -6.66
CA ASN A 173 -4.77 -2.88 -6.26
C ASN A 173 -5.02 -2.71 -4.73
N TYR A 174 -4.64 -3.70 -3.92
CA TYR A 174 -4.95 -3.84 -2.51
C TYR A 174 -3.73 -4.33 -1.73
N PRO A 175 -2.81 -3.44 -1.31
CA PRO A 175 -1.48 -3.82 -0.84
C PRO A 175 -1.42 -4.47 0.55
N VAL A 176 -2.56 -4.61 1.24
CA VAL A 176 -2.65 -5.37 2.50
C VAL A 176 -2.51 -6.87 2.26
N ALA A 177 -2.07 -7.63 3.27
CA ALA A 177 -1.85 -9.07 3.11
C ALA A 177 -3.17 -9.86 3.01
N SER A 178 -4.20 -9.48 3.77
CA SER A 178 -5.53 -10.08 3.72
C SER A 178 -6.62 -9.01 3.75
N MET A 179 -7.69 -9.17 2.95
CA MET A 179 -8.84 -8.27 2.98
C MET A 179 -10.15 -8.91 2.53
N ARG A 180 -11.25 -8.25 2.88
CA ARG A 180 -12.58 -8.50 2.32
C ARG A 180 -13.38 -7.20 2.22
N TYR A 181 -14.00 -6.96 1.07
CA TYR A 181 -14.95 -5.87 0.85
C TYR A 181 -16.30 -6.46 0.46
N PHE A 182 -17.37 -6.01 1.09
CA PHE A 182 -18.70 -6.64 0.98
C PHE A 182 -19.80 -5.64 1.29
N LYS A 183 -20.98 -5.84 0.71
CA LYS A 183 -22.21 -5.15 1.12
C LYS A 183 -22.60 -5.60 2.54
N LEU A 184 -22.87 -4.66 3.45
CA LEU A 184 -23.26 -5.02 4.82
C LEU A 184 -24.55 -5.83 4.81
N GLY A 185 -24.57 -6.88 5.64
CA GLY A 185 -25.66 -7.85 5.73
C GLY A 185 -25.54 -9.02 4.75
N SER A 186 -24.67 -8.93 3.73
CA SER A 186 -24.47 -10.00 2.75
C SER A 186 -23.51 -11.08 3.26
N SER A 187 -23.80 -12.34 2.97
CA SER A 187 -22.86 -13.46 3.10
C SER A 187 -21.80 -13.47 2.00
N SER A 188 -22.09 -12.86 0.85
CA SER A 188 -21.19 -12.71 -0.29
C SER A 188 -20.21 -11.54 -0.11
N TYR A 189 -19.22 -11.45 -0.99
CA TYR A 189 -18.23 -10.37 -1.01
C TYR A 189 -18.02 -9.85 -2.42
N GLU A 190 -17.62 -8.58 -2.53
CA GLU A 190 -17.30 -7.90 -3.78
C GLU A 190 -15.81 -8.07 -4.14
N LEU A 191 -14.95 -8.11 -3.12
CA LEU A 191 -13.51 -8.34 -3.24
C LEU A 191 -12.99 -9.15 -2.07
N SER A 192 -11.98 -9.97 -2.37
CA SER A 192 -11.30 -10.83 -1.41
C SER A 192 -9.82 -10.90 -1.77
N LYS A 193 -8.96 -10.94 -0.75
CA LYS A 193 -7.54 -11.29 -0.89
C LYS A 193 -7.13 -12.08 0.34
N ALA A 194 -6.64 -13.31 0.14
CA ALA A 194 -6.17 -14.19 1.22
C ALA A 194 -7.10 -14.16 2.45
N SER A 195 -8.42 -14.18 2.20
CA SER A 195 -9.41 -13.80 3.21
C SER A 195 -9.68 -14.90 4.22
N THR A 196 -9.33 -16.14 3.91
CA THR A 196 -9.35 -17.31 4.79
C THR A 196 -8.04 -17.53 5.54
N THR A 197 -6.99 -16.76 5.24
CA THR A 197 -5.70 -16.86 5.93
C THR A 197 -5.81 -16.34 7.36
N ARG A 198 -5.33 -17.13 8.33
CA ARG A 198 -5.26 -16.72 9.73
C ARG A 198 -4.30 -15.54 9.90
N ARG A 199 -4.74 -14.52 10.63
CA ARG A 199 -4.00 -13.30 10.98
C ARG A 199 -4.32 -12.92 12.42
N TYR A 200 -3.41 -12.22 13.06
CA TYR A 200 -3.67 -11.63 14.38
C TYR A 200 -4.64 -10.44 14.23
N PRO A 201 -5.74 -10.37 15.00
CA PRO A 201 -6.76 -9.33 14.86
C PRO A 201 -6.35 -7.98 15.44
N ALA A 202 -5.41 -7.96 16.39
CA ALA A 202 -5.15 -6.81 17.25
C ALA A 202 -6.46 -6.24 17.85
N SER A 203 -6.52 -4.93 18.08
CA SER A 203 -7.70 -4.27 18.67
C SER A 203 -9.00 -4.34 17.85
N THR A 204 -9.01 -4.91 16.64
CA THR A 204 -10.29 -5.23 15.96
C THR A 204 -11.10 -6.30 16.72
N THR A 205 -10.46 -7.06 17.61
CA THR A 205 -11.09 -7.93 18.62
C THR A 205 -12.15 -7.21 19.46
N LYS A 206 -11.96 -5.92 19.75
CA LYS A 206 -12.87 -5.14 20.61
C LYS A 206 -14.28 -5.00 20.04
N LEU A 207 -14.47 -5.24 18.74
CA LEU A 207 -15.81 -5.31 18.14
C LEU A 207 -16.61 -6.49 18.71
N LEU A 208 -15.97 -7.67 18.86
CA LEU A 208 -16.62 -8.83 19.47
C LEU A 208 -16.82 -8.64 20.97
N THR A 209 -15.84 -8.06 21.67
CA THR A 209 -15.95 -7.70 23.09
C THR A 209 -17.15 -6.79 23.34
N ALA A 210 -17.34 -5.78 22.50
CA ALA A 210 -18.47 -4.86 22.60
C ALA A 210 -19.81 -5.57 22.39
N LEU A 211 -19.92 -6.50 21.43
CA LEU A 211 -21.17 -7.26 21.22
C LEU A 211 -21.53 -8.11 22.43
N VAL A 212 -20.57 -8.91 22.92
CA VAL A 212 -20.81 -9.81 24.05
C VAL A 212 -21.22 -9.02 25.29
N ALA A 213 -20.52 -7.92 25.59
CA ALA A 213 -20.84 -7.08 26.73
C ALA A 213 -22.17 -6.36 26.59
N TYR A 214 -22.47 -5.84 25.39
CA TYR A 214 -23.73 -5.16 25.11
C TYR A 214 -24.92 -6.10 25.21
N ASP A 215 -24.84 -7.30 24.61
CA ASP A 215 -25.89 -8.33 24.71
C ASP A 215 -26.18 -8.67 26.19
N ALA A 216 -25.13 -8.92 26.97
CA ALA A 216 -25.26 -9.26 28.39
C ALA A 216 -25.88 -8.13 29.23
N ALA A 217 -25.51 -6.87 28.96
CA ALA A 217 -25.99 -5.72 29.71
C ALA A 217 -27.38 -5.25 29.28
N ALA A 218 -27.69 -5.27 27.98
CA ALA A 218 -28.99 -4.91 27.44
C ALA A 218 -30.08 -5.85 27.98
N LYS A 219 -29.80 -7.17 28.03
CA LYS A 219 -30.72 -8.16 28.62
C LYS A 219 -31.04 -7.88 30.09
N LYS A 220 -30.12 -7.26 30.83
CA LYS A 220 -30.27 -6.96 32.26
C LYS A 220 -30.63 -5.49 32.55
N GLY A 221 -30.71 -4.63 31.54
CA GLY A 221 -30.90 -3.19 31.72
C GLY A 221 -29.73 -2.48 32.43
N THR A 222 -28.51 -3.01 32.40
CA THR A 222 -27.39 -2.52 33.24
C THR A 222 -26.36 -1.66 32.52
N LEU A 223 -26.67 -1.12 31.34
CA LEU A 223 -25.73 -0.28 30.57
C LEU A 223 -25.28 0.98 31.34
N ASP A 224 -26.20 1.55 32.11
CA ASP A 224 -26.03 2.81 32.84
C ASP A 224 -25.87 2.61 34.35
N GLN A 225 -25.85 1.36 34.82
CA GLN A 225 -25.56 1.05 36.22
C GLN A 225 -24.11 1.41 36.54
N THR A 226 -23.92 2.20 37.58
CA THR A 226 -22.59 2.61 38.05
C THR A 226 -21.94 1.50 38.87
N PHE A 227 -20.64 1.30 38.70
CA PHE A 227 -19.82 0.42 39.53
C PHE A 227 -18.41 0.99 39.69
N THR A 228 -17.71 0.55 40.74
CA THR A 228 -16.35 1.00 41.05
C THR A 228 -15.32 0.10 40.37
N LEU A 229 -14.37 0.70 39.67
CA LEU A 229 -13.25 -0.01 39.06
C LEU A 229 -12.20 -0.37 40.12
N THR A 230 -11.64 -1.56 40.02
CA THR A 230 -10.51 -2.01 40.85
C THR A 230 -9.22 -2.04 40.02
N TYR A 231 -8.07 -2.07 40.68
CA TYR A 231 -6.78 -2.21 40.01
C TYR A 231 -6.73 -3.45 39.09
N SER A 232 -7.22 -4.59 39.57
CA SER A 232 -7.24 -5.86 38.81
C SER A 232 -8.01 -5.75 37.48
N MET A 233 -9.06 -4.91 37.44
CA MET A 233 -9.86 -4.64 36.24
C MET A 233 -9.13 -3.82 35.18
N LEU A 234 -8.08 -3.09 35.57
CA LEU A 234 -7.39 -2.13 34.72
C LEU A 234 -5.95 -2.53 34.38
N ALA A 235 -5.37 -3.48 35.11
CA ALA A 235 -4.02 -3.97 34.89
C ALA A 235 -3.89 -4.63 33.51
N VAL A 236 -3.19 -3.98 32.58
CA VAL A 236 -2.96 -4.45 31.20
C VAL A 236 -1.48 -4.42 30.86
N PRO A 237 -1.02 -5.22 29.87
CA PRO A 237 0.39 -5.28 29.50
C PRO A 237 0.97 -3.92 29.11
N ALA A 238 2.26 -3.72 29.39
CA ALA A 238 2.99 -2.52 28.98
C ALA A 238 2.90 -2.28 27.45
N GLY A 239 2.88 -1.01 27.05
CA GLY A 239 2.67 -0.61 25.64
C GLY A 239 1.22 -0.70 25.16
N SER A 240 0.28 -1.10 26.01
CA SER A 240 -1.15 -1.07 25.71
C SER A 240 -1.66 0.37 25.53
N SER A 241 -2.57 0.56 24.57
CA SER A 241 -3.42 1.75 24.57
C SER A 241 -4.39 1.69 25.75
N THR A 242 -4.52 2.78 26.49
CA THR A 242 -5.44 2.91 27.62
C THR A 242 -6.42 4.05 27.39
N ALA A 243 -7.64 3.91 27.95
CA ALA A 243 -8.64 4.97 28.02
C ALA A 243 -8.41 5.89 29.22
N GLY A 244 -7.49 5.55 30.13
CA GLY A 244 -7.06 6.40 31.23
C GLY A 244 -7.96 6.31 32.45
N PHE A 245 -8.69 5.19 32.60
CA PHE A 245 -9.42 4.88 33.82
C PHE A 245 -8.45 4.54 34.96
N ARG A 246 -8.90 4.75 36.20
CA ARG A 246 -8.13 4.54 37.43
C ARG A 246 -8.90 3.66 38.41
N SER A 247 -8.19 2.97 39.28
CA SER A 247 -8.81 2.26 40.40
C SER A 247 -9.56 3.27 41.28
N GLY A 248 -10.76 2.90 41.74
CA GLY A 248 -11.67 3.77 42.49
C GLY A 248 -12.62 4.59 41.62
N ASP A 249 -12.41 4.68 40.31
CA ASP A 249 -13.33 5.36 39.40
C ASP A 249 -14.71 4.69 39.43
N LYS A 250 -15.77 5.49 39.59
CA LYS A 250 -17.17 5.08 39.49
C LYS A 250 -17.65 5.34 38.06
N VAL A 251 -17.89 4.27 37.30
CA VAL A 251 -18.20 4.33 35.86
C VAL A 251 -19.42 3.48 35.50
N THR A 252 -20.00 3.76 34.34
CA THR A 252 -21.00 2.90 33.70
C THR A 252 -20.38 2.05 32.58
N LEU A 253 -21.06 0.97 32.19
CA LEU A 253 -20.63 0.19 31.03
C LEU A 253 -20.63 1.04 29.75
N ARG A 254 -21.56 1.99 29.64
CA ARG A 254 -21.62 2.97 28.55
C ARG A 254 -20.32 3.75 28.40
N GLN A 255 -19.77 4.25 29.52
CA GLN A 255 -18.50 4.99 29.52
C GLN A 255 -17.33 4.09 29.10
N LEU A 256 -17.28 2.86 29.61
CA LEU A 256 -16.24 1.90 29.23
C LEU A 256 -16.31 1.54 27.73
N LEU A 257 -17.51 1.30 27.18
CA LEU A 257 -17.70 1.03 25.75
C LEU A 257 -17.18 2.17 24.87
N ASN A 258 -17.45 3.43 25.27
CA ASN A 258 -16.92 4.60 24.57
C ASN A 258 -15.39 4.66 24.63
N GLY A 259 -14.79 4.51 25.81
CA GLY A 259 -13.32 4.52 25.97
C GLY A 259 -12.65 3.37 25.19
N MET A 260 -13.26 2.18 25.22
CA MET A 260 -12.78 1.01 24.51
C MET A 260 -12.84 1.18 22.98
N LEU A 261 -13.94 1.67 22.43
CA LEU A 261 -14.12 1.73 20.98
C LEU A 261 -13.45 2.96 20.35
N ILE A 262 -13.52 4.12 21.00
CA ILE A 262 -12.99 5.39 20.47
C ILE A 262 -11.47 5.49 20.69
N ARG A 263 -11.01 5.30 21.94
CA ARG A 263 -9.58 5.39 22.28
C ARG A 263 -8.84 4.07 22.08
N SER A 264 -9.55 2.96 21.85
CA SER A 264 -8.96 1.63 21.80
C SER A 264 -8.39 1.14 23.14
N GLY A 265 -8.91 1.64 24.27
CA GLY A 265 -8.40 1.33 25.61
C GLY A 265 -8.50 -0.15 25.97
N ASN A 266 -7.38 -0.77 26.32
CA ASN A 266 -7.27 -2.15 26.79
C ASN A 266 -7.77 -2.28 28.23
N ASP A 267 -7.49 -1.27 29.07
CA ASP A 267 -8.00 -1.12 30.44
C ASP A 267 -9.53 -1.18 30.47
N ALA A 268 -10.19 -0.45 29.56
CA ALA A 268 -11.63 -0.47 29.42
C ALA A 268 -12.16 -1.85 28.99
N ALA A 269 -11.50 -2.50 28.03
CA ALA A 269 -11.89 -3.83 27.56
C ALA A 269 -11.76 -4.91 28.65
N LYS A 270 -10.69 -4.86 29.46
CA LYS A 270 -10.49 -5.77 30.58
C LYS A 270 -11.53 -5.54 31.68
N ALA A 271 -11.81 -4.28 32.01
CA ALA A 271 -12.84 -3.92 32.97
C ALA A 271 -14.23 -4.38 32.51
N ILE A 272 -14.57 -4.19 31.23
CA ILE A 272 -15.79 -4.71 30.61
C ILE A 272 -15.90 -6.23 30.80
N ALA A 273 -14.81 -6.96 30.50
CA ALA A 273 -14.79 -8.41 30.58
C ALA A 273 -15.06 -8.91 32.00
N ILE A 274 -14.33 -8.39 32.99
CA ILE A 274 -14.48 -8.77 34.40
C ILE A 274 -15.85 -8.36 34.94
N ARG A 275 -16.33 -7.14 34.63
CA ARG A 275 -17.66 -6.69 35.07
C ARG A 275 -18.79 -7.57 34.51
N THR A 276 -18.63 -8.09 33.30
CA THR A 276 -19.66 -8.86 32.60
C THR A 276 -19.68 -10.32 33.03
N ALA A 277 -18.51 -10.95 33.18
CA ALA A 277 -18.39 -12.39 33.38
C ALA A 277 -17.69 -12.80 34.69
N GLY A 278 -17.32 -11.84 35.54
CA GLY A 278 -16.59 -12.04 36.79
C GLY A 278 -15.09 -12.26 36.63
N SER A 279 -14.62 -12.66 35.44
CA SER A 279 -13.20 -12.83 35.12
C SER A 279 -12.94 -12.72 33.63
N GLU A 280 -11.69 -12.45 33.25
CA GLU A 280 -11.29 -12.37 31.84
C GLU A 280 -11.42 -13.72 31.12
N SER A 281 -11.05 -14.82 31.77
CA SER A 281 -11.14 -16.18 31.19
C SER A 281 -12.58 -16.60 30.88
N LYS A 282 -13.50 -16.34 31.83
CA LYS A 282 -14.95 -16.57 31.60
C LYS A 282 -15.46 -15.71 30.45
N PHE A 283 -15.04 -14.45 30.36
CA PHE A 283 -15.43 -13.58 29.26
C PHE A 283 -14.88 -14.05 27.91
N VAL A 284 -13.62 -14.49 27.85
CA VAL A 284 -13.01 -15.07 26.63
C VAL A 284 -13.78 -16.31 26.18
N SER A 285 -14.28 -17.13 27.11
CA SER A 285 -15.15 -18.26 26.80
C SER A 285 -16.46 -17.80 26.15
N LEU A 286 -17.09 -16.73 26.67
CA LEU A 286 -18.26 -16.10 26.05
C LEU A 286 -17.95 -15.53 24.66
N MET A 287 -16.78 -14.91 24.47
CA MET A 287 -16.33 -14.41 23.17
C MET A 287 -16.22 -15.53 22.14
N ASN A 288 -15.56 -16.63 22.48
CA ASN A 288 -15.42 -17.77 21.56
C ASN A 288 -16.76 -18.47 21.29
N SER A 289 -17.63 -18.59 22.29
CA SER A 289 -19.00 -19.07 22.13
C SER A 289 -19.81 -18.19 21.17
N ARG A 290 -19.71 -16.86 21.33
CA ARG A 290 -20.34 -15.89 20.43
C ARG A 290 -19.76 -15.95 19.02
N ALA A 291 -18.44 -16.05 18.88
CA ALA A 291 -17.75 -16.21 17.60
C ALA A 291 -18.25 -17.45 16.86
N LYS A 292 -18.37 -18.60 17.55
CA LYS A 292 -18.95 -19.84 16.99
C LYS A 292 -20.40 -19.63 16.53
N THR A 293 -21.23 -19.00 17.36
CA THR A 293 -22.65 -18.73 17.06
C THR A 293 -22.84 -17.87 15.82
N ILE A 294 -21.96 -16.90 15.58
CA ILE A 294 -22.01 -16.05 14.37
C ILE A 294 -21.17 -16.60 13.21
N GLY A 295 -20.71 -17.85 13.33
CA GLY A 295 -20.06 -18.61 12.27
C GLY A 295 -18.57 -18.31 12.07
N MET A 296 -17.87 -17.68 12.99
CA MET A 296 -16.43 -17.37 12.90
C MET A 296 -15.54 -18.59 13.18
N ALA A 297 -15.69 -19.64 12.39
CA ALA A 297 -15.07 -20.96 12.63
C ALA A 297 -13.52 -20.96 12.53
N SER A 298 -12.92 -19.96 11.87
CA SER A 298 -11.46 -19.83 11.72
C SER A 298 -10.87 -18.74 12.61
N SER A 299 -11.56 -18.40 13.71
CA SER A 299 -11.11 -17.44 14.72
C SER A 299 -10.99 -18.07 16.10
N HIS A 300 -10.03 -17.59 16.88
CA HIS A 300 -9.89 -17.92 18.31
C HIS A 300 -9.42 -16.68 19.07
N PHE A 301 -10.12 -16.35 20.15
CA PHE A 301 -9.85 -15.19 20.98
C PHE A 301 -9.29 -15.62 22.35
N MET A 302 -8.36 -14.84 22.88
CA MET A 302 -7.54 -15.16 24.07
C MET A 302 -7.61 -14.07 25.13
N ASN A 303 -8.05 -12.87 24.74
CA ASN A 303 -8.22 -11.71 25.60
C ASN A 303 -9.25 -10.77 24.95
N PRO A 304 -9.87 -9.85 25.72
CA PRO A 304 -10.94 -8.97 25.24
C PRO A 304 -10.42 -7.73 24.49
N HIS A 305 -9.11 -7.45 24.57
CA HIS A 305 -8.54 -6.21 24.04
C HIS A 305 -7.79 -6.38 22.72
N GLY A 306 -7.39 -7.59 22.36
CA GLY A 306 -6.59 -7.86 21.17
C GLY A 306 -5.10 -7.60 21.36
N PHE A 307 -4.57 -7.80 22.57
CA PHE A 307 -3.11 -7.85 22.75
C PHE A 307 -2.59 -9.18 22.21
N TYR A 308 -1.32 -9.21 21.81
CA TYR A 308 -0.75 -10.36 21.15
C TYR A 308 -0.80 -11.62 22.04
N HIS A 309 -1.14 -12.73 21.41
CA HIS A 309 -0.97 -14.09 21.91
C HIS A 309 -0.96 -15.02 20.67
N ALA A 310 -0.13 -16.06 20.65
CA ALA A 310 0.03 -16.93 19.47
C ALA A 310 -1.29 -17.58 19.03
N SER A 311 -2.11 -18.01 19.99
CA SER A 311 -3.46 -18.56 19.73
C SER A 311 -4.55 -17.50 19.49
N HIS A 312 -4.22 -16.21 19.39
CA HIS A 312 -5.21 -15.14 19.19
C HIS A 312 -5.35 -14.74 17.73
N TYR A 313 -6.15 -15.47 16.94
CA TYR A 313 -6.22 -15.29 15.49
C TYR A 313 -7.65 -15.10 14.97
N THR A 314 -7.75 -14.55 13.76
CA THR A 314 -8.98 -14.43 12.98
C THR A 314 -8.68 -14.52 11.49
N THR A 315 -9.71 -14.47 10.65
CA THR A 315 -9.60 -14.33 9.20
C THR A 315 -10.37 -13.11 8.70
N ALA A 316 -10.06 -12.58 7.51
CA ALA A 316 -10.85 -11.48 6.96
C ALA A 316 -12.30 -11.92 6.64
N ALA A 317 -12.47 -13.21 6.32
CA ALA A 317 -13.77 -13.83 6.12
C ALA A 317 -14.62 -13.88 7.40
N ASP A 318 -14.02 -14.21 8.54
CA ASP A 318 -14.74 -14.23 9.82
C ASP A 318 -14.99 -12.82 10.36
N MET A 319 -14.07 -11.89 10.15
CA MET A 319 -14.29 -10.48 10.47
C MET A 319 -15.42 -9.85 9.65
N GLN A 320 -15.74 -10.34 8.44
CA GLN A 320 -16.96 -9.96 7.73
C GLN A 320 -18.22 -10.39 8.50
N LYS A 321 -18.26 -11.63 9.01
CA LYS A 321 -19.40 -12.13 9.80
C LYS A 321 -19.59 -11.30 11.07
N LEU A 322 -18.48 -10.97 11.74
CA LEU A 322 -18.46 -10.06 12.87
C LEU A 322 -18.99 -8.67 12.49
N ALA A 323 -18.50 -8.07 11.41
CA ALA A 323 -18.94 -6.76 10.95
C ALA A 323 -20.42 -6.72 10.57
N ASN A 324 -20.92 -7.75 9.89
CA ASN A 324 -22.34 -7.89 9.55
C ASN A 324 -23.22 -7.98 10.80
N THR A 325 -22.78 -8.73 11.81
CA THR A 325 -23.48 -8.82 13.09
C THR A 325 -23.43 -7.49 13.82
N TYR A 326 -22.24 -6.90 13.93
CA TYR A 326 -21.98 -5.64 14.62
C TYR A 326 -22.80 -4.48 14.05
N ALA A 327 -22.98 -4.43 12.73
CA ALA A 327 -23.76 -3.39 12.06
C ALA A 327 -25.23 -3.33 12.48
N LYS A 328 -25.77 -4.39 13.10
CA LYS A 328 -27.14 -4.44 13.63
C LYS A 328 -27.28 -3.68 14.96
N TYR A 329 -26.18 -3.36 15.63
CA TYR A 329 -26.16 -2.72 16.94
C TYR A 329 -25.98 -1.21 16.79
N HIS A 330 -27.09 -0.49 16.64
CA HIS A 330 -27.08 0.94 16.30
C HIS A 330 -26.27 1.78 17.29
N TYR A 331 -26.39 1.50 18.59
CA TYR A 331 -25.60 2.17 19.62
C TYR A 331 -24.08 1.93 19.46
N LEU A 332 -23.66 0.69 19.22
CA LEU A 332 -22.24 0.35 19.06
C LEU A 332 -21.66 0.94 17.77
N MET A 333 -22.46 0.99 16.71
CA MET A 333 -22.14 1.66 15.45
C MET A 333 -21.96 3.16 15.64
N ASP A 334 -22.86 3.82 16.36
CA ASP A 334 -22.74 5.25 16.70
C ASP A 334 -21.44 5.52 17.47
N VAL A 335 -21.18 4.76 18.54
CA VAL A 335 -19.95 4.92 19.34
C VAL A 335 -18.69 4.76 18.47
N SER A 336 -18.68 3.81 17.54
CA SER A 336 -17.55 3.57 16.62
C SER A 336 -17.46 4.56 15.47
N GLY A 337 -18.44 5.45 15.32
CA GLY A 337 -18.47 6.56 14.35
C GLY A 337 -18.11 7.92 14.94
N ARG A 338 -18.13 8.05 16.27
CA ARG A 338 -17.80 9.30 16.97
C ARG A 338 -16.35 9.72 16.71
N LYS A 339 -16.15 10.97 16.31
CA LYS A 339 -14.81 11.58 16.16
C LYS A 339 -14.12 11.76 17.51
N SER A 340 -14.90 12.09 18.52
CA SER A 340 -14.45 12.24 19.91
C SER A 340 -15.60 11.98 20.87
N TYR A 341 -15.27 11.77 22.14
CA TYR A 341 -16.24 11.67 23.22
C TYR A 341 -15.63 12.22 24.51
N LYS A 342 -16.40 13.04 25.22
CA LYS A 342 -16.03 13.64 26.50
C LYS A 342 -16.96 13.11 27.57
N THR A 343 -16.42 12.68 28.71
CA THR A 343 -17.21 12.16 29.83
C THR A 343 -16.57 12.46 31.17
N THR A 344 -17.39 12.68 32.18
CA THR A 344 -16.92 12.88 33.56
C THR A 344 -16.98 11.56 34.30
N VAL A 345 -15.84 11.15 34.85
CA VAL A 345 -15.73 9.98 35.71
C VAL A 345 -15.82 10.44 37.16
N LYS A 346 -16.65 9.76 37.95
CA LYS A 346 -16.84 10.04 39.38
C LYS A 346 -15.89 9.17 40.22
N GLY A 347 -15.81 9.43 41.52
CA GLY A 347 -14.94 8.69 42.46
C GLY A 347 -13.90 9.62 43.12
N PRO A 348 -12.90 9.06 43.83
CA PRO A 348 -11.90 9.85 44.55
C PRO A 348 -10.99 10.67 43.63
N TYR A 349 -10.88 10.29 42.35
CA TYR A 349 -10.09 10.99 41.33
C TYR A 349 -10.99 11.57 40.23
N ALA A 350 -12.12 12.16 40.62
CA ALA A 350 -13.11 12.70 39.71
C ALA A 350 -12.47 13.65 38.69
N ARG A 351 -12.71 13.39 37.40
CA ARG A 351 -12.07 14.12 36.31
C ARG A 351 -12.87 13.96 35.02
N THR A 352 -12.58 14.82 34.06
CA THR A 352 -13.10 14.67 32.71
C THR A 352 -12.09 13.95 31.83
N LEU A 353 -12.55 12.89 31.16
CA LEU A 353 -11.81 12.20 30.12
C LEU A 353 -12.33 12.63 28.75
N THR A 354 -11.40 12.92 27.84
CA THR A 354 -11.70 13.21 26.43
C THR A 354 -10.95 12.21 25.57
N TRP A 355 -11.67 11.50 24.73
CA TRP A 355 -11.11 10.55 23.78
C TRP A 355 -11.30 11.03 22.36
N TYR A 356 -10.27 10.83 21.54
CA TYR A 356 -10.32 11.03 20.10
C TYR A 356 -10.20 9.69 19.41
N HIS A 357 -10.97 9.53 18.33
CA HIS A 357 -11.04 8.28 17.61
C HIS A 357 -9.67 7.92 17.02
N THR A 358 -9.21 6.68 17.23
CA THR A 358 -7.88 6.23 16.76
C THR A 358 -7.73 6.19 15.25
N ASN A 359 -8.84 6.10 14.52
CA ASN A 359 -8.85 6.32 13.08
C ASN A 359 -8.86 7.82 12.73
N THR A 360 -7.68 8.41 12.63
CA THR A 360 -7.48 9.82 12.25
C THR A 360 -7.89 10.15 10.82
N SER A 361 -8.26 9.16 9.99
CA SER A 361 -8.74 9.39 8.62
C SER A 361 -10.27 9.61 8.55
N LEU A 362 -11.03 9.29 9.60
CA LEU A 362 -12.48 9.54 9.66
C LEU A 362 -12.87 11.00 9.39
N PRO A 363 -12.14 12.04 9.85
CA PRO A 363 -12.47 13.43 9.56
C PRO A 363 -12.38 13.80 8.07
N ASN A 364 -11.55 13.09 7.30
CA ASN A 364 -11.19 13.46 5.93
C ASN A 364 -11.87 12.60 4.85
N GLU A 365 -12.66 11.61 5.25
CA GLU A 365 -13.37 10.71 4.33
C GLU A 365 -14.79 10.48 4.85
N SER A 366 -15.73 11.33 4.42
CA SER A 366 -17.12 11.33 4.88
C SER A 366 -17.89 10.04 4.58
N ARG A 367 -17.39 9.22 3.65
CA ARG A 367 -18.00 7.91 3.35
C ARG A 367 -17.72 6.87 4.42
N VAL A 368 -16.68 7.01 5.24
CA VAL A 368 -16.43 6.12 6.38
C VAL A 368 -17.16 6.66 7.60
N TYR A 369 -18.21 5.99 8.04
CA TYR A 369 -19.06 6.46 9.13
C TYR A 369 -18.82 5.74 10.46
N ALA A 370 -18.10 4.62 10.45
CA ALA A 370 -17.57 3.97 11.65
C ALA A 370 -16.33 3.15 11.32
N SER A 371 -15.46 2.92 12.30
CA SER A 371 -14.31 2.03 12.12
C SER A 371 -13.73 1.51 13.41
N LYS A 372 -12.93 0.44 13.32
CA LYS A 372 -12.05 0.03 14.41
C LYS A 372 -10.65 -0.21 13.86
N THR A 373 -9.64 0.43 14.48
CA THR A 373 -8.23 0.18 14.20
C THR A 373 -7.63 -0.84 15.15
N GLY A 374 -6.52 -1.45 14.75
CA GLY A 374 -5.67 -2.26 15.59
C GLY A 374 -4.22 -2.27 15.09
N TYR A 375 -3.30 -2.44 16.03
CA TYR A 375 -1.89 -2.61 15.78
C TYR A 375 -1.25 -3.37 16.95
N THR A 376 -0.41 -4.33 16.60
CA THR A 376 0.68 -4.90 17.41
C THR A 376 1.84 -5.14 16.44
N PRO A 377 3.08 -5.31 16.92
CA PRO A 377 4.21 -5.68 16.06
C PRO A 377 3.92 -6.91 15.18
N GLU A 378 3.25 -7.93 15.72
CA GLU A 378 2.99 -9.21 15.06
C GLU A 378 1.82 -9.14 14.06
N SER A 379 0.79 -8.35 14.39
CA SER A 379 -0.39 -8.17 13.54
C SER A 379 -0.17 -7.15 12.41
N ALA A 380 0.79 -6.24 12.58
CA ALA A 380 0.87 -4.98 11.85
C ALA A 380 -0.48 -4.22 11.94
N TYR A 381 -0.81 -3.37 10.97
CA TYR A 381 -2.08 -2.63 11.01
C TYR A 381 -3.25 -3.53 10.58
N THR A 382 -4.29 -3.53 11.41
CA THR A 382 -5.60 -4.14 11.14
C THR A 382 -6.69 -3.08 11.22
N ARG A 383 -7.69 -3.16 10.34
CA ARG A 383 -8.82 -2.24 10.33
C ARG A 383 -10.10 -2.90 9.88
N VAL A 384 -11.20 -2.48 10.47
CA VAL A 384 -12.55 -2.71 9.98
C VAL A 384 -13.18 -1.36 9.73
N PHE A 385 -13.63 -1.11 8.50
CA PHE A 385 -14.30 0.12 8.10
C PHE A 385 -15.75 -0.18 7.75
N PHE A 386 -16.62 0.73 8.16
CA PHE A 386 -18.01 0.77 7.72
C PHE A 386 -18.19 1.98 6.81
N ILE A 387 -18.62 1.71 5.58
CA ILE A 387 -18.58 2.64 4.46
C ILE A 387 -20.00 2.86 3.92
N LYS A 388 -20.33 4.09 3.53
CA LYS A 388 -21.56 4.43 2.81
C LYS A 388 -21.21 4.88 1.38
N LYS A 389 -21.85 4.27 0.38
CA LYS A 389 -21.83 4.70 -1.03
C LYS A 389 -23.27 4.87 -1.50
N GLY A 390 -23.70 6.13 -1.66
CA GLY A 390 -25.12 6.43 -1.88
C GLY A 390 -25.99 5.92 -0.73
N SER A 391 -27.05 5.18 -1.05
CA SER A 391 -27.92 4.51 -0.08
C SER A 391 -27.33 3.19 0.46
N THR A 392 -26.34 2.61 -0.22
CA THR A 392 -25.80 1.30 0.13
C THR A 392 -24.67 1.39 1.15
N ARG A 393 -24.67 0.45 2.11
CA ARG A 393 -23.64 0.34 3.14
C ARG A 393 -22.74 -0.88 2.87
N TYR A 394 -21.45 -0.70 3.12
CA TYR A 394 -20.42 -1.71 2.90
C TYR A 394 -19.51 -1.86 4.11
N GLY A 395 -18.91 -3.03 4.24
CA GLY A 395 -17.81 -3.30 5.16
C GLY A 395 -16.52 -3.53 4.39
N LEU A 396 -15.40 -3.03 4.94
CA LEU A 396 -14.05 -3.36 4.48
C LEU A 396 -13.23 -3.84 5.67
N VAL A 397 -12.74 -5.08 5.59
CA VAL A 397 -11.77 -5.64 6.53
C VAL A 397 -10.40 -5.64 5.87
N THR A 398 -9.39 -5.14 6.57
CA THR A 398 -7.98 -5.25 6.19
C THR A 398 -7.16 -5.81 7.33
N LEU A 399 -6.37 -6.85 7.08
CA LEU A 399 -5.51 -7.49 8.07
C LEU A 399 -4.07 -7.56 7.55
N LYS A 400 -3.11 -7.27 8.44
CA LYS A 400 -1.67 -7.28 8.19
C LYS A 400 -1.26 -6.38 7.01
N GLY A 401 -1.11 -5.10 7.29
CA GLY A 401 -0.48 -4.14 6.38
C GLY A 401 0.24 -3.04 7.14
N THR A 402 0.93 -2.15 6.44
CA THR A 402 1.38 -0.87 7.01
C THR A 402 0.21 0.12 7.03
N LEU A 403 0.31 1.19 7.81
CA LEU A 403 -0.73 2.23 7.84
C LEU A 403 -1.03 2.76 6.42
N PRO A 404 -0.03 3.15 5.59
CA PRO A 404 -0.28 3.54 4.20
C PRO A 404 -0.99 2.46 3.38
N GLN A 405 -0.64 1.17 3.55
CA GLN A 405 -1.27 0.10 2.79
C GLN A 405 -2.76 -0.05 3.12
N THR A 406 -3.15 0.07 4.40
CA THR A 406 -4.57 0.02 4.80
C THR A 406 -5.35 1.21 4.23
N GLU A 407 -4.74 2.41 4.18
CA GLU A 407 -5.35 3.60 3.60
C GLU A 407 -5.44 3.53 2.07
N THR A 408 -4.40 3.05 1.39
CA THR A 408 -4.41 2.80 -0.06
C THR A 408 -5.48 1.80 -0.42
N THR A 409 -5.63 0.72 0.36
CA THR A 409 -6.68 -0.29 0.16
C THR A 409 -8.07 0.34 0.30
N LEU A 410 -8.30 1.15 1.35
CA LEU A 410 -9.55 1.88 1.53
C LEU A 410 -9.86 2.78 0.32
N ARG A 411 -8.89 3.60 -0.12
CA ARG A 411 -9.08 4.51 -1.26
C ARG A 411 -9.37 3.74 -2.56
N ALA A 412 -8.66 2.63 -2.81
CA ALA A 412 -8.89 1.79 -3.99
C ALA A 412 -10.31 1.20 -4.02
N VAL A 413 -10.84 0.79 -2.86
CA VAL A 413 -12.21 0.31 -2.75
C VAL A 413 -13.23 1.45 -2.91
N LEU A 414 -12.95 2.63 -2.37
CA LEU A 414 -13.83 3.79 -2.44
C LEU A 414 -13.94 4.41 -3.84
N ASN A 415 -12.92 4.23 -4.68
CA ASN A 415 -12.86 4.76 -6.04
C ASN A 415 -13.34 3.76 -7.12
N ARG A 416 -13.74 2.55 -6.72
CA ARG A 416 -14.63 1.71 -7.54
C ARG A 416 -16.05 2.23 -7.45
#